data_AF-A0A7X9DHL8-F1
#
_entry.id   AF-A0A7X9DHL8-F1
#
_cell.length_a   1.000
_cell.length_b   1.000
_cell.length_c   1.000
_cell.angle_alpha   90.00
_cell.angle_beta   90.00
_cell.angle_gamma   90.00
#
_symmetry.space_group_name_H-M   'P 1'
#
loop_
_entity.id
_entity.type
_entity.pdbx_description
1 polymer ?
#
loop_
_entity_poly.entity_id
_entity_poly.type
_entity_poly.pdbx_seq_one_letter_code
_entity_poly.pdbx_strand_id
1 'polypeptide(L)'
;EKNDPEEVHLIRLMPTHLDGALTRKELVERYQEKSGIDMSDFDYFFCFGLFRLAVIAQQIYYRFYHGQTKDKRFAMLIVAVQVLERQARKVIDNSKL
;
A
#
# COMPACT_ATOMS: atom_id res chain seq x y z
N GLU A 1 -4.52 -1.24 -8.93
CA GLU A 1 -4.68 -1.62 -10.34
C GLU A 1 -6.15 -1.85 -10.65
N LYS A 2 -6.52 -1.85 -11.93
CA LYS A 2 -7.92 -1.94 -12.38
C LYS A 2 -8.65 -3.18 -11.85
N ASN A 3 -7.91 -4.28 -11.66
CA ASN A 3 -8.43 -5.55 -11.18
C ASN A 3 -8.16 -5.79 -9.68
N ASP A 4 -7.77 -4.75 -8.93
CA ASP A 4 -7.62 -4.90 -7.48
C ASP A 4 -8.98 -5.13 -6.81
N PRO A 5 -9.02 -5.82 -5.67
CA PRO A 5 -10.23 -5.90 -4.88
C PRO A 5 -10.75 -4.51 -4.47
N GLU A 6 -12.08 -4.36 -4.38
CA GLU A 6 -12.73 -3.08 -4.04
C GLU A 6 -12.17 -2.44 -2.76
N GLU A 7 -11.82 -3.24 -1.75
CA GLU A 7 -11.21 -2.77 -0.51
C GLU A 7 -9.91 -1.98 -0.73
N VAL A 8 -9.13 -2.32 -1.75
CA VAL A 8 -7.88 -1.63 -2.10
C VAL A 8 -8.19 -0.33 -2.84
N HIS A 9 -9.28 -0.28 -3.60
CA HIS A 9 -9.73 0.95 -4.24
C HIS A 9 -10.13 2.03 -3.23
N LEU A 10 -10.66 1.65 -2.08
CA LEU A 10 -11.03 2.58 -1.00
C LEU A 10 -9.83 3.36 -0.44
N ILE A 11 -8.61 2.81 -0.55
CA ILE A 11 -7.40 3.40 0.02
C ILE A 11 -6.36 3.80 -1.04
N ARG A 12 -6.76 3.81 -2.32
CA ARG A 12 -5.84 4.07 -3.43
C ARG A 12 -5.36 5.53 -3.40
N LEU A 13 -4.06 5.70 -3.58
CA LEU A 13 -3.42 7.02 -3.73
C LEU A 13 -2.75 7.19 -5.10
N MET A 14 -2.69 6.11 -5.90
CA MET A 14 -1.97 6.06 -7.17
C MET A 14 -2.90 5.77 -8.35
N PRO A 15 -2.57 6.26 -9.55
CA PRO A 15 -3.44 6.17 -10.72
C PRO A 15 -3.38 4.82 -11.44
N THR A 16 -2.78 3.76 -10.87
CA THR A 16 -2.58 2.45 -11.52
C THR A 16 -3.85 1.72 -11.95
N HIS A 17 -5.03 2.28 -11.66
CA HIS A 17 -6.33 1.78 -12.07
C HIS A 17 -6.90 2.49 -13.31
N LEU A 18 -6.29 3.61 -13.73
CA LEU A 18 -6.71 4.40 -14.89
C LEU A 18 -6.15 3.78 -16.17
N ASP A 19 -6.91 3.89 -17.25
CA ASP A 19 -6.45 3.44 -18.56
C ASP A 19 -5.22 4.26 -19.00
N GLY A 20 -4.19 3.57 -19.52
CA GLY A 20 -2.92 4.17 -19.91
C GLY A 20 -1.91 4.39 -18.77
N ALA A 21 -2.29 4.16 -17.51
CA ALA A 21 -1.34 4.12 -16.40
C ALA A 21 -0.60 2.77 -16.37
N LEU A 22 0.68 2.79 -15.98
CA LEU A 22 1.45 1.58 -15.75
C LEU A 22 0.91 0.80 -14.54
N THR A 23 0.94 -0.52 -14.63
CA THR A 23 0.76 -1.45 -13.50
C THR A 23 1.92 -1.34 -12.52
N ARG A 24 1.78 -1.88 -11.30
CA ARG A 24 2.87 -1.93 -10.32
C ARG A 24 4.06 -2.72 -10.86
N LYS A 25 3.80 -3.82 -11.57
CA LYS A 25 4.84 -4.64 -12.20
C LYS A 25 5.61 -3.85 -13.26
N GLU A 26 4.91 -3.22 -14.20
CA GLU A 26 5.55 -2.41 -15.25
C GLU A 26 6.33 -1.21 -14.68
N LEU A 27 5.86 -0.62 -13.57
CA LEU A 27 6.60 0.43 -12.86
C LEU A 27 7.94 -0.08 -12.30
N VAL A 28 7.93 -1.26 -11.67
CA VAL A 28 9.14 -1.90 -11.12
C VAL A 28 10.11 -2.29 -12.24
N GLU A 29 9.61 -2.91 -13.30
CA GLU A 29 10.41 -3.29 -14.48
C GLU A 29 11.07 -2.06 -15.11
N ARG A 30 10.30 -0.99 -15.35
CA ARG A 30 10.84 0.27 -15.89
C ARG A 30 11.88 0.90 -14.98
N TYR A 31 11.69 0.81 -13.66
CA TYR A 31 12.67 1.31 -12.69
C TYR A 31 13.96 0.50 -12.73
N GLN A 32 13.87 -0.83 -12.76
CA GLN A 32 15.01 -1.73 -12.92
C GLN A 32 15.79 -1.42 -14.20
N GLU A 33 15.12 -1.31 -15.35
CA GLU A 33 15.76 -0.95 -16.63
C GLU A 33 16.52 0.38 -16.58
N LYS A 34 15.97 1.37 -15.90
CA LYS A 34 16.55 2.72 -15.84
C LYS A 34 17.65 2.85 -14.80
N SER A 35 17.53 2.13 -13.68
CA SER A 35 18.48 2.22 -12.57
C SER A 35 19.62 1.19 -12.67
N GLY A 36 19.42 0.09 -13.39
CA GLY A 36 20.33 -1.05 -13.39
C GLY A 36 20.34 -1.85 -12.08
N ILE A 37 19.41 -1.57 -11.16
CA ILE A 37 19.27 -2.28 -9.88
C ILE A 37 18.36 -3.49 -10.10
N ASP A 38 18.83 -4.67 -9.70
CA ASP A 38 18.03 -5.90 -9.70
C ASP A 38 16.88 -5.80 -8.68
N MET A 39 15.66 -5.99 -9.18
CA MET A 39 14.41 -5.95 -8.43
C MET A 39 13.72 -7.32 -8.37
N SER A 40 14.46 -8.42 -8.59
CA SER A 40 13.92 -9.78 -8.51
C SER A 40 13.26 -10.07 -7.16
N ASP A 41 13.79 -9.51 -6.07
CA ASP A 41 13.31 -9.72 -4.70
C ASP A 41 12.46 -8.55 -4.16
N PHE A 42 11.72 -7.88 -5.04
CA PHE A 42 10.98 -6.66 -4.68
C PHE A 42 9.84 -6.88 -3.67
N ASP A 43 9.35 -8.11 -3.51
CA ASP A 43 8.26 -8.46 -2.59
C ASP A 43 8.54 -8.00 -1.15
N TYR A 44 9.80 -8.10 -0.69
CA TYR A 44 10.19 -7.60 0.64
C TYR A 44 9.93 -6.10 0.78
N PHE A 45 10.38 -5.30 -0.18
CA PHE A 45 10.21 -3.84 -0.16
C PHE A 45 8.76 -3.43 -0.33
N PHE A 46 8.00 -4.18 -1.13
CA PHE A 46 6.58 -3.95 -1.30
C PHE A 46 5.81 -4.24 0.00
N CYS A 47 6.04 -5.40 0.62
CA CYS A 47 5.45 -5.75 1.92
C CYS A 47 5.84 -4.76 3.02
N PHE A 48 7.12 -4.40 3.11
CA PHE A 48 7.60 -3.40 4.05
C PHE A 48 6.94 -2.03 3.82
N GLY A 49 6.76 -1.62 2.56
CA GLY A 49 6.04 -0.40 2.20
C GLY A 49 4.60 -0.39 2.71
N LEU A 50 3.87 -1.49 2.52
CA LEU A 50 2.49 -1.67 3.02
C LEU A 50 2.44 -1.61 4.55
N PHE A 51 3.33 -2.34 5.22
CA PHE A 51 3.42 -2.33 6.68
C PHE A 51 3.74 -0.94 7.23
N ARG A 52 4.73 -0.25 6.65
CA ARG A 52 5.10 1.11 7.04
C ARG A 52 3.93 2.08 6.90
N LEU A 53 3.16 1.99 5.82
CA LEU A 53 1.95 2.79 5.63
C LEU A 53 0.88 2.47 6.69
N ALA A 54 0.69 1.18 7.01
CA ALA A 54 -0.25 0.75 8.05
C ALA A 54 0.12 1.35 9.41
N VAL A 55 1.41 1.33 9.77
CA VAL A 55 1.91 1.94 11.01
C VAL A 55 1.65 3.45 11.03
N ILE A 56 1.94 4.17 9.94
CA ILE A 56 1.68 5.62 9.85
C ILE A 56 0.19 5.91 10.05
N ALA A 57 -0.69 5.19 9.35
CA ALA A 57 -2.14 5.33 9.47
C ALA A 57 -2.63 5.00 10.88
N GLN A 58 -2.12 3.92 11.49
CA GLN A 58 -2.45 3.51 12.85
C GLN A 58 -2.07 4.57 13.88
N GLN A 59 -0.90 5.21 13.72
CA GLN A 59 -0.46 6.28 14.62
C GLN A 59 -1.34 7.53 14.51
N ILE A 60 -1.78 7.89 13.30
CA ILE A 60 -2.72 9.02 13.13
C ILE A 60 -4.08 8.67 13.74
N TYR A 61 -4.59 7.46 13.47
CA TYR A 61 -5.84 6.98 14.06
C TYR A 61 -5.78 6.94 15.60
N TYR A 62 -4.68 6.46 16.17
CA TYR A 62 -4.47 6.41 17.63
C TYR A 62 -4.63 7.79 18.27
N ARG A 63 -4.00 8.82 17.68
CA ARG A 63 -4.12 10.21 18.17
C ARG A 63 -5.55 10.73 18.06
N PHE A 64 -6.26 10.40 16.98
CA PHE A 64 -7.66 10.76 16.80
C PHE A 64 -8.56 10.07 17.84
N TYR A 65 -8.41 8.77 18.02
CA TYR A 65 -9.18 7.96 18.97
C TYR A 65 -9.04 8.48 20.42
N HIS A 66 -7.84 8.91 20.80
CA HIS A 66 -7.57 9.50 22.13
C HIS A 66 -7.89 11.01 22.21
N GLY A 67 -8.49 11.61 21.18
CA GLY A 67 -8.89 13.02 21.19
C GLY A 67 -7.73 14.03 21.12
N GLN A 68 -6.50 13.58 20.84
CA GLN A 68 -5.33 14.45 20.63
C GLN A 68 -5.44 15.24 19.31
N THR A 69 -6.27 14.76 18.38
CA THR A 69 -6.71 15.49 17.19
C THR A 69 -8.22 15.27 16.97
N LYS A 70 -8.89 16.27 16.38
CA LYS A 70 -10.35 16.27 16.17
C LYS A 70 -10.75 16.17 14.70
N ASP A 71 -9.79 15.99 13.80
CA ASP A 71 -10.07 15.87 12.37
C ASP A 71 -10.82 14.57 12.07
N LYS A 72 -12.11 14.69 11.73
CA LYS A 72 -13.00 13.56 11.48
C LYS A 72 -12.54 12.67 10.32
N ARG A 73 -11.69 13.19 9.41
CA ARG A 73 -11.12 12.40 8.31
C ARG A 73 -10.26 11.24 8.85
N PHE A 74 -9.68 11.39 10.03
CA PHE A 74 -8.83 10.36 10.63
C PHE A 74 -9.61 9.19 11.24
N ALA A 75 -10.92 9.31 11.45
CA ALA A 75 -11.76 8.21 11.93
C ALA A 75 -11.72 7.01 10.98
N MET A 76 -11.64 7.27 9.67
CA MET A 76 -11.67 6.24 8.63
C MET A 76 -10.31 5.56 8.43
N LEU A 77 -9.23 6.05 9.03
CA LEU A 77 -7.90 5.47 8.85
C LEU A 77 -7.77 4.06 9.43
N ILE A 78 -8.64 3.66 10.37
CA ILE A 78 -8.68 2.28 10.87
C ILE A 78 -9.02 1.28 9.77
N VAL A 79 -9.89 1.64 8.83
CA VAL A 79 -10.21 0.80 7.67
C VAL A 79 -8.99 0.66 6.77
N ALA A 80 -8.27 1.77 6.55
CA ALA A 80 -7.02 1.75 5.78
C ALA A 80 -5.97 0.84 6.40
N VAL A 81 -5.81 0.86 7.73
CA VAL A 81 -4.88 -0.03 8.45
C VAL A 81 -5.20 -1.49 8.16
N GLN A 82 -6.47 -1.88 8.31
CA GLN A 82 -6.90 -3.26 8.10
C GLN A 82 -6.70 -3.73 6.65
N VAL A 83 -6.98 -2.86 5.67
CA VAL A 83 -6.72 -3.18 4.26
C VAL A 83 -5.22 -3.35 4.02
N LEU A 84 -4.39 -2.41 4.48
CA LEU A 84 -2.93 -2.49 4.31
C LEU A 84 -2.32 -3.73 4.97
N GLU A 85 -2.79 -4.10 6.16
CA GLU A 85 -2.38 -5.34 6.84
C GLU A 85 -2.72 -6.58 5.99
N ARG A 86 -3.96 -6.68 5.49
CA ARG A 86 -4.37 -7.79 4.62
C ARG A 86 -3.55 -7.86 3.34
N GLN A 87 -3.23 -6.72 2.73
CA GLN A 87 -2.38 -6.69 1.54
C GLN A 87 -0.95 -7.14 1.87
N ALA A 88 -0.38 -6.69 2.99
CA ALA A 88 0.96 -7.13 3.41
C ALA A 88 1.00 -8.64 3.65
N ARG A 89 -0.02 -9.22 4.32
CA ARG A 89 -0.15 -10.67 4.50
C ARG A 89 -0.26 -11.42 3.17
N LYS A 90 -1.06 -10.92 2.22
CA LYS A 90 -1.14 -11.50 0.87
C LYS A 90 0.21 -11.52 0.16
N VAL A 91 1.03 -10.48 0.33
CA VAL A 91 2.39 -10.49 -0.24
C VAL A 91 3.23 -11.57 0.41
N ILE A 92 3.21 -11.66 1.75
CA ILE A 92 3.94 -12.70 2.50
C ILE A 92 3.52 -14.11 2.04
N ASP A 93 2.22 -14.38 1.92
CA ASP A 93 1.69 -15.70 1.60
C ASP A 93 2.00 -16.15 0.15
N ASN A 94 2.20 -15.20 -0.77
CA ASN A 94 2.44 -15.47 -2.19
C ASN A 94 3.89 -15.27 -2.63
N SER A 95 4.73 -14.70 -1.76
CA SER A 95 6.14 -14.46 -2.08
C SER A 95 6.92 -15.77 -2.17
N LYS A 96 7.96 -15.77 -3.01
CA LYS A 96 8.88 -16.90 -3.18
C LYS A 96 10.26 -16.67 -2.56
N LEU A 97 10.41 -15.57 -1.82
CA LEU A 97 11.60 -15.22 -1.04
C LEU A 97 11.87 -16.23 0.08
#